data_AF-A0AAW9ED63-F1
#
_entry.id   AF-A0AAW9ED63-F1
#
_cell.length_a   1.000
_cell.length_b   1.000
_cell.length_c   1.000
_cell.angle_alpha   90.00
_cell.angle_beta   90.00
_cell.angle_gamma   90.00
#
_symmetry.space_group_name_H-M   'P 1'
#
loop_
_entity.id
_entity.type
_entity.pdbx_description
1 polymer ?
#
loop_
_entity_poly.entity_id
_entity_poly.type
_entity_poly.pdbx_seq_one_letter_code
_entity_poly.pdbx_strand_id
1 'polypeptide(L)' 'MYTWISETGRVIEQVRLVRKGESSRARGRIVSAAHPDHQAFTLEYQVEIGSDLAPHRVQLTVSTEEYERTID' A
#
# COMPACT_ATOMS: atom_id res chain seq x y z
N MET A 1 -0.34 -10.62 -9.61
CA MET A 1 -0.53 -10.27 -8.19
C MET A 1 0.76 -10.65 -7.50
N TYR A 2 1.29 -9.78 -6.66
CA TYR A 2 2.53 -10.02 -5.93
C TYR A 2 2.23 -9.94 -4.42
N THR A 3 2.93 -10.76 -3.66
CA THR A 3 2.88 -10.76 -2.21
C THR A 3 4.30 -10.64 -1.70
N TRP A 4 4.57 -9.66 -0.84
CA TRP A 4 5.83 -9.54 -0.11
C TRP A 4 5.57 -9.74 1.36
N ILE A 5 6.50 -10.43 2.02
CA ILE A 5 6.47 -10.66 3.45
C ILE A 5 7.82 -10.18 3.96
N SER A 6 7.81 -9.28 4.94
CA SER A 6 9.04 -8.85 5.61
C SER A 6 9.79 -10.04 6.19
N GLU A 7 11.12 -9.94 6.34
CA GLU A 7 11.94 -11.02 6.93
C GLU A 7 11.47 -11.41 8.34
N THR A 8 10.90 -10.47 9.09
CA THR A 8 10.36 -10.71 10.44
C THR A 8 8.96 -11.32 10.45
N GLY A 9 8.31 -11.43 9.29
CA GLY A 9 6.92 -11.87 9.14
C GLY A 9 5.87 -10.89 9.67
N ARG A 10 6.26 -9.71 10.17
CA ARG A 10 5.36 -8.74 10.82
C ARG A 10 4.58 -7.89 9.85
N VAL A 11 5.12 -7.71 8.64
CA VAL A 11 4.51 -6.92 7.57
C VAL A 11 4.26 -7.82 6.37
N ILE A 12 3.04 -7.78 5.87
CA ILE A 12 2.62 -8.47 4.66
C ILE A 12 2.05 -7.43 3.71
N GLU A 13 2.57 -7.40 2.48
CA GLU A 13 2.04 -6.57 1.40
C GLU A 13 1.47 -7.46 0.30
N GLN A 14 0.29 -7.10 -0.19
CA GLN A 14 -0.31 -7.71 -1.36
C GLN A 14 -0.63 -6.62 -2.37
N VAL A 15 -0.08 -6.71 -3.59
CA VAL A 15 -0.30 -5.72 -4.64
C VAL A 15 -0.80 -6.36 -5.93
N ARG A 16 -1.71 -5.66 -6.59
CA ARG A 16 -2.07 -5.88 -7.98
C ARG A 16 -1.58 -4.70 -8.81
N LEU A 17 -0.74 -5.01 -9.80
CA LEU A 17 -0.28 -4.07 -10.80
C LEU A 17 -1.06 -4.27 -12.10
N VAL A 18 -1.52 -3.17 -12.69
CA VAL A 18 -2.18 -3.15 -14.00
C VAL A 18 -1.53 -2.06 -14.84
N ARG A 19 -1.00 -2.42 -16.01
CA ARG A 19 -0.55 -1.43 -17.00
C ARG A 19 -1.74 -0.87 -17.76
N LYS A 20 -1.73 0.44 -18.01
CA LYS A 20 -2.75 1.19 -18.75
C LYS A 20 -2.07 2.21 -19.67
N GLY A 21 -1.75 1.80 -20.90
CA GLY A 21 -1.00 2.65 -21.84
C GLY A 21 0.37 3.02 -21.26
N GLU A 22 0.62 4.32 -21.16
CA GLU A 22 1.87 4.89 -20.64
C GLU A 22 1.95 4.97 -19.10
N SER A 23 0.89 4.56 -18.39
CA SER A 23 0.91 4.53 -16.92
C SER A 23 0.70 3.12 -16.37
N SER A 24 1.17 2.90 -15.14
CA SER A 24 0.93 1.69 -14.37
C SER A 24 0.14 2.05 -13.12
N ARG A 25 -0.97 1.36 -12.89
CA ARG A 25 -1.75 1.48 -11.66
C ARG A 25 -1.41 0.33 -10.73
N ALA A 26 -0.90 0.65 -9.55
CA ALA A 26 -0.75 -0.27 -8.44
C ALA A 26 -1.91 -0.06 -7.46
N ARG A 27 -2.56 -1.15 -7.05
CA ARG A 27 -3.45 -1.16 -5.89
C ARG A 27 -2.94 -2.22 -4.94
N GLY A 28 -2.61 -1.82 -3.73
CA GLY A 28 -2.06 -2.74 -2.74
C GLY A 28 -2.65 -2.53 -1.36
N ARG A 29 -2.35 -3.50 -0.50
CA ARG A 29 -2.70 -3.52 0.90
C ARG A 29 -1.49 -4.01 1.67
N ILE A 30 -1.08 -3.23 2.66
CA ILE A 30 -0.08 -3.59 3.64
C ILE A 30 -0.81 -3.87 4.95
N VAL A 31 -0.53 -5.01 5.57
CA VAL A 31 -0.97 -5.35 6.91
C VAL A 31 0.26 -5.43 7.78
N SER A 32 0.30 -4.63 8.84
CA SER A 32 1.38 -4.62 9.82
C SER A 32 0.86 -5.04 11.18
N ALA A 33 1.52 -6.01 11.80
CA ALA A 33 1.35 -6.33 13.21
C ALA A 33 1.82 -5.15 14.09
N ALA A 34 1.40 -5.17 15.36
CA ALA A 34 1.85 -4.19 16.34
C ALA A 34 3.37 -4.25 16.54
N HIS A 35 3.98 -3.08 16.73
CA HIS A 35 5.41 -2.86 16.95
C HIS A 35 5.60 -1.87 18.10
N PRO A 36 6.75 -1.85 18.81
CA PRO A 36 7.04 -0.78 19.76
C PRO A 36 6.85 0.65 19.22
N ASP A 37 7.01 0.86 17.91
CA ASP A 37 6.91 2.18 17.28
C ASP A 37 5.49 2.55 16.81
N HIS A 38 4.60 1.57 16.65
CA HIS A 38 3.25 1.79 16.14
C HIS A 38 2.28 0.65 16.49
N GLN A 39 0.99 0.98 16.62
CA GLN A 39 -0.08 -0.02 16.72
C GLN A 39 -0.19 -0.84 15.43
N ALA A 40 -0.90 -1.97 15.48
CA ALA A 40 -1.21 -2.73 14.26
C ALA A 40 -2.09 -1.88 13.32
N PHE A 41 -1.85 -1.98 12.02
CA PHE A 41 -2.60 -1.23 11.03
C PHE A 41 -2.72 -1.98 9.70
N THR A 42 -3.74 -1.60 8.93
CA THR A 42 -3.85 -1.90 7.51
C THR A 42 -3.72 -0.61 6.73
N LEU A 43 -2.84 -0.59 5.72
CA LEU A 43 -2.70 0.51 4.78
C LEU A 43 -3.12 0.01 3.39
N GLU A 44 -4.27 0.45 2.91
CA GLU A 44 -4.64 0.32 1.51
C GLU A 44 -4.09 1.49 0.73
N TYR A 45 -3.52 1.21 -0.44
CA TYR A 45 -2.98 2.25 -1.31
C TYR A 45 -3.39 2.04 -2.75
N GLN A 46 -3.45 3.16 -3.46
CA GLN A 46 -3.55 3.21 -4.90
C GLN A 46 -2.57 4.24 -5.43
N VAL A 47 -1.72 3.80 -6.35
CA VAL A 47 -0.70 4.63 -6.98
C VAL A 47 -0.83 4.52 -8.49
N GLU A 48 -0.80 5.65 -9.18
CA GLU A 48 -0.58 5.70 -10.62
C GLU A 48 0.85 6.19 -10.89
N ILE A 49 1.62 5.40 -11.63
CA ILE A 49 3.03 5.64 -11.95
C ILE A 49 3.13 5.92 -13.46
N GLY A 50 3.74 7.04 -13.83
CA GLY A 50 4.05 7.37 -15.21
C GLY A 50 5.14 6.47 -15.82
N SER A 51 5.38 6.62 -17.12
CA SER A 51 6.45 5.92 -17.83
C SER A 51 7.85 6.38 -17.42
N ASP A 52 7.94 7.56 -16.81
CA ASP A 52 9.12 8.13 -16.14
C ASP A 52 9.35 7.59 -14.72
N LEU A 53 8.50 6.65 -14.27
CA LEU A 53 8.46 6.09 -12.92
C LEU A 53 8.06 7.09 -11.83
N ALA A 54 7.57 8.29 -12.19
CA ALA A 54 7.08 9.25 -11.23
C ALA A 54 5.64 8.92 -10.78
N PRO A 55 5.30 9.08 -9.49
CA PRO A 55 3.92 8.96 -9.04
C PRO A 55 3.10 10.17 -9.50
N HIS A 56 2.03 9.92 -10.25
CA HIS A 56 1.07 10.94 -10.71
C HIS A 56 -0.09 11.14 -9.72
N ARG A 57 -0.51 10.05 -9.05
CA ARG A 57 -1.57 10.07 -8.06
C ARG A 57 -1.28 9.04 -6.98
N VAL A 58 -1.52 9.41 -5.73
CA VAL A 58 -1.29 8.56 -4.56
C VAL A 58 -2.48 8.71 -3.61
N GLN A 59 -3.29 7.68 -3.49
CA GLN A 59 -4.33 7.61 -2.46
C GLN A 59 -3.93 6.57 -1.42
N LEU A 60 -4.03 6.93 -0.15
CA LEU A 60 -3.70 6.09 0.99
C LEU A 60 -4.87 6.09 1.97
N THR A 61 -5.32 4.91 2.36
CA THR A 61 -6.29 4.71 3.45
C THR A 61 -5.64 3.85 4.52
N VAL A 62 -5.46 4.41 5.71
CA VAL A 62 -4.98 3.68 6.88
C VAL A 62 -6.17 3.36 7.79
N SER A 63 -6.24 2.11 8.23
CA SER A 63 -7.22 1.63 9.19
C SER A 63 -6.49 0.95 10.35
N THR A 64 -6.80 1.37 11.57
CA THR A 64 -6.40 0.72 12.83
C THR A 64 -7.65 0.13 13.50
N GLU A 65 -7.52 -0.40 14.72
CA GLU A 65 -8.70 -0.76 15.52
C GLU A 65 -9.55 0.47 15.88
N GLU A 66 -8.90 1.62 16.09
CA GLU A 66 -9.53 2.81 16.67
C GLU A 66 -10.08 3.79 15.63
N TYR A 67 -9.47 3.85 14.44
CA TYR A 67 -9.86 4.82 13.42
C TYR A 67 -9.49 4.39 12.00
N GLU A 68 -10.12 5.06 11.04
CA GLU A 68 -9.79 5.04 9.62
C GLU A 68 -9.53 6.46 9.11
N ARG A 69 -8.51 6.63 8.26
CA ARG A 69 -8.17 7.91 7.65
C ARG A 69 -7.69 7.74 6.21
N THR A 70 -8.16 8.62 5.33
CA THR A 70 -7.72 8.67 3.92
C THR A 70 -6.98 9.98 3.63
N ILE A 71 -5.93 9.91 2.81
CA ILE A 71 -5.25 11.03 2.15
C ILE A 71 -5.12 10.74 0.64
N ASP A 72 -5.27 11.76 -0.21
CA ASP A 72 -5.17 11.72 -1.69
C ASP A 72 -4.35 12.91 -2.17
#